data_AF-A0A371FJN1-F1
#
_entry.id   AF-A0A371FJN1-F1
#
_cell.length_a   1.000
_cell.length_b   1.000
_cell.length_c   1.000
_cell.angle_alpha   90.00
_cell.angle_beta   90.00
_cell.angle_gamma   90.00
#
_symmetry.space_group_name_H-M   'P 1'
#
loop_
_entity.id
_entity.type
_entity.pdbx_description
1 polymer ?
#
loop_
_entity_poly.entity_id
_entity_poly.type
_entity_poly.pdbx_seq_one_letter_code
_entity_poly.pdbx_strand_id
1 'polypeptide(L)'
;MALFEPTANEDELRANLDLLQETREIAHIKEYAVKTRVARKYDRRVVYRDFQEGDLVLRKATLGAEKNKLTPKWEGLLRIAEK
;
A
#
# COMPACT_ATOMS: atom_id res chain seq x y z
N MET A 1 -26.44 -34.35 31.45
CA MET A 1 -27.17 -33.10 31.20
C MET A 1 -26.18 -31.99 31.49
N ALA A 2 -25.59 -31.37 30.45
CA ALA A 2 -24.59 -30.33 30.67
C ALA A 2 -25.31 -29.09 31.22
N LEU A 3 -24.91 -28.64 32.40
CA LEU A 3 -25.37 -27.36 32.95
C LEU A 3 -24.78 -26.24 32.08
N PHE A 4 -25.65 -25.36 31.61
CA PHE A 4 -25.25 -24.15 30.90
C PHE A 4 -24.74 -23.15 31.93
N GLU A 5 -23.45 -22.80 31.85
CA GLU A 5 -22.79 -21.85 32.74
C GLU A 5 -22.57 -20.51 32.01
N PRO A 6 -23.55 -19.59 32.04
CA PRO A 6 -23.51 -18.35 31.26
C PRO A 6 -22.35 -17.43 31.60
N THR A 7 -21.94 -17.36 32.87
CA THR A 7 -20.85 -16.50 33.33
C THR A 7 -19.48 -16.96 32.82
N ALA A 8 -19.21 -18.27 32.87
CA ALA A 8 -17.97 -18.83 32.33
C ALA A 8 -17.88 -18.61 30.81
N ASN A 9 -19.00 -18.71 30.10
CA ASN A 9 -19.07 -18.43 28.67
C ASN A 9 -18.87 -16.95 28.36
N GLU A 10 -19.38 -16.02 29.18
CA GLU A 10 -19.14 -14.58 29.02
C GLU A 10 -17.67 -14.21 29.24
N ASP A 11 -17.01 -14.80 30.24
CA ASP A 11 -15.60 -14.58 30.51
C ASP A 11 -14.70 -15.14 29.40
N GLU A 12 -15.01 -16.34 28.90
CA GLU A 12 -14.32 -16.93 27.75
C GLU A 12 -14.52 -16.10 26.48
N LEU A 13 -15.74 -15.59 26.25
CA LEU A 13 -16.03 -14.71 25.12
C LEU A 13 -15.21 -13.41 25.21
N ARG A 14 -15.12 -12.80 26.40
CA ARG A 14 -14.31 -11.59 26.61
C ARG A 14 -12.84 -11.84 26.33
N ALA A 15 -12.27 -12.92 26.88
CA ALA A 15 -10.88 -13.29 26.65
C ALA A 15 -10.58 -13.53 25.15
N ASN A 16 -11.50 -14.19 24.44
CA ASN A 16 -11.36 -14.41 23.00
C ASN A 16 -11.38 -13.09 22.20
N LEU A 17 -12.24 -12.13 22.59
CA LEU A 17 -12.28 -10.83 21.95
C LEU A 17 -11.00 -10.02 22.18
N ASP A 18 -10.45 -10.05 23.39
CA ASP A 18 -9.19 -9.38 23.73
C ASP A 18 -8.02 -9.96 22.92
N LEU A 19 -7.92 -11.29 22.82
CA LEU A 19 -6.89 -11.95 22.01
C LEU A 19 -6.99 -11.59 20.51
N LEU A 20 -8.21 -11.49 19.99
CA LEU A 20 -8.43 -11.05 18.61
C LEU A 20 -8.01 -9.59 18.42
N GLN A 21 -8.28 -8.74 19.40
CA GLN A 21 -7.88 -7.34 19.37
C GLN A 21 -6.36 -7.20 19.35
N GLU A 22 -5.64 -7.87 20.25
CA GLU A 22 -4.18 -7.88 20.29
C GLU A 22 -3.57 -8.34 18.95
N THR A 23 -4.14 -9.41 18.38
CA THR A 23 -3.70 -9.95 17.09
C THR A 23 -3.86 -8.92 15.97
N ARG A 24 -4.99 -8.21 15.94
CA ARG A 24 -5.27 -7.15 14.96
C ARG A 24 -4.32 -5.97 15.11
N GLU A 25 -4.06 -5.55 16.35
CA GLU A 25 -3.14 -4.45 16.63
C GLU A 25 -1.71 -4.78 16.19
N ILE A 26 -1.23 -5.98 16.49
CA ILE A 26 0.08 -6.46 16.04
C ILE A 26 0.14 -6.50 14.51
N ALA A 27 -0.91 -7.00 13.85
CA ALA A 27 -0.99 -7.02 12.39
C ALA A 27 -0.94 -5.61 11.79
N HIS A 28 -1.70 -4.67 12.37
CA HIS A 28 -1.74 -3.28 11.92
C HIS A 28 -0.38 -2.57 12.09
N ILE A 29 0.30 -2.77 13.23
CA ILE A 29 1.65 -2.22 13.47
C ILE A 29 2.64 -2.77 12.43
N LYS A 30 2.61 -4.08 12.15
CA LYS A 30 3.47 -4.70 11.14
C LYS A 30 3.19 -4.17 9.74
N GLU A 31 1.92 -4.04 9.38
CA GLU A 31 1.50 -3.49 8.08
C GLU A 31 2.01 -2.05 7.92
N TYR A 32 1.76 -1.20 8.92
CA TYR A 32 2.24 0.18 8.92
C TYR A 32 3.76 0.23 8.77
N ALA A 33 4.50 -0.53 9.58
CA ALA A 33 5.97 -0.54 9.55
C ALA A 33 6.51 -0.93 8.16
N VAL A 34 5.90 -1.94 7.51
CA VAL A 34 6.29 -2.36 6.16
C VAL A 34 5.98 -1.28 5.14
N LYS A 35 4.77 -0.72 5.15
CA LYS A 35 4.36 0.37 4.23
C LYS A 35 5.27 1.58 4.37
N THR A 36 5.52 2.03 5.60
CA THR A 36 6.42 3.17 5.88
C THR A 36 7.83 2.91 5.41
N ARG A 37 8.37 1.69 5.61
CA ARG A 37 9.70 1.32 5.12
C ARG A 37 9.80 1.35 3.60
N VAL A 38 8.76 0.87 2.90
CA VAL A 38 8.69 0.90 1.42
C VAL A 38 8.62 2.34 0.92
N ALA A 39 7.74 3.16 1.49
CA ALA A 39 7.61 4.59 1.15
C ALA A 39 8.95 5.31 1.31
N ARG A 40 9.59 5.23 2.48
CA ARG A 40 10.90 5.86 2.74
C ARG A 40 11.97 5.43 1.75
N LYS A 41 12.02 4.16 1.36
CA LYS A 41 12.99 3.64 0.37
C LYS A 41 12.73 4.21 -1.02
N TYR A 42 11.48 4.35 -1.41
CA TYR A 42 11.08 4.95 -2.67
C TYR A 42 11.40 6.45 -2.67
N ASP A 43 10.91 7.18 -1.67
CA ASP A 43 11.02 8.64 -1.56
C ASP A 43 12.48 9.10 -1.51
N ARG A 44 13.38 8.33 -0.86
CA ARG A 44 14.82 8.63 -0.84
C ARG A 44 15.44 8.69 -2.25
N ARG A 45 14.88 7.96 -3.23
CA ARG A 45 15.38 7.94 -4.62
C ARG A 45 14.63 8.90 -5.53
N VAL A 46 13.50 9.44 -5.09
CA VAL A 46 12.72 10.39 -5.87
C VAL A 46 13.34 11.77 -5.71
N VAL A 47 13.75 12.35 -6.83
CA VAL A 47 14.13 13.76 -6.90
C VAL A 47 12.91 14.51 -7.40
N TYR A 48 12.34 15.36 -6.54
CA TYR A 48 11.27 16.26 -6.96
C TYR A 48 11.77 17.18 -8.07
N ARG A 49 10.98 17.31 -9.13
CA ARG A 49 11.24 18.20 -10.25
C ARG A 49 9.99 19.01 -10.50
N ASP A 50 10.12 20.32 -10.43
CA ASP A 50 9.08 21.22 -10.92
C ASP A 50 9.19 21.27 -12.44
N PHE A 51 8.09 20.96 -13.10
CA PHE A 51 7.98 21.10 -14.54
C PHE A 51 7.35 22.44 -14.91
N GLN A 52 7.74 22.95 -16.07
CA GLN A 52 7.21 24.17 -16.67
C GLN A 52 6.61 23.89 -18.04
N GLU A 53 5.77 24.82 -18.51
CA GLU A 53 5.28 24.79 -19.88
C GLU A 53 6.46 24.78 -20.86
N GLY A 54 6.39 23.90 -21.87
CA GLY A 54 7.45 23.70 -22.85
C GLY A 54 8.49 22.65 -22.47
N ASP A 55 8.53 22.18 -21.21
CA ASP A 55 9.45 21.11 -20.81
C ASP A 55 9.16 19.80 -21.54
N LEU A 56 10.24 19.10 -21.91
CA LEU A 56 10.17 17.78 -22.54
C LEU A 56 10.34 16.68 -21.49
N VAL A 57 9.32 15.83 -21.36
CA VAL A 57 9.23 14.78 -20.34
C VAL A 57 8.92 13.43 -20.96
N LEU A 58 9.32 12.35 -20.28
CA LEU A 58 8.97 10.98 -20.68
C LEU A 58 7.86 10.46 -19.77
N ARG A 59 6.76 9.98 -20.36
CA ARG A 59 5.67 9.32 -19.62
C ARG A 59 5.89 7.82 -19.56
N LYS A 60 5.78 7.25 -18.36
CA LYS A 60 5.86 5.80 -18.16
C LYS A 60 4.68 5.15 -18.86
N ALA A 61 4.96 4.15 -19.70
CA ALA A 61 3.91 3.42 -20.39
C ALA A 61 3.04 2.67 -19.37
N THR A 62 1.73 2.96 -19.34
CA THR A 62 0.77 2.23 -18.49
C THR A 62 0.60 0.80 -19.02
N LEU A 63 0.26 -0.15 -18.15
CA LEU A 63 0.05 -1.54 -18.55
C LEU A 63 -1.22 -1.63 -19.41
N GLY A 64 -1.07 -1.78 -20.72
CA GLY A 64 -2.10 -2.33 -21.60
C GLY A 64 -1.96 -3.86 -21.70
N ALA A 65 -3.01 -4.53 -22.17
CA ALA A 65 -3.08 -6.00 -22.27
C ALA A 65 -2.01 -6.64 -23.18
N GLU A 66 -1.33 -5.84 -24.01
CA GLU A 66 -0.34 -6.31 -25.00
C GLU A 66 1.06 -5.76 -24.69
N LYS A 67 1.64 -6.14 -23.54
CA LYS A 67 3.06 -5.89 -23.28
C LYS A 67 3.85 -7.20 -23.32
N ASN A 68 4.85 -7.23 -24.19
CA ASN A 68 5.88 -8.26 -24.21
C ASN A 68 7.22 -7.67 -23.71
N LYS A 69 8.28 -8.50 -23.65
CA LYS A 69 9.61 -8.08 -23.18
C LYS A 69 10.24 -6.94 -24.00
N LEU A 70 9.75 -6.73 -25.23
CA LEU A 70 10.26 -5.74 -26.18
C LEU A 70 9.44 -4.44 -26.17
N THR A 71 8.31 -4.39 -25.46
CA THR A 71 7.51 -3.17 -25.41
C THR A 71 8.28 -2.06 -24.67
N PRO A 72 8.38 -0.84 -25.24
CA PRO A 72 9.05 0.28 -24.58
C PRO A 72 8.46 0.56 -23.20
N LYS A 73 9.34 0.89 -22.24
CA LYS A 73 8.93 1.28 -20.88
C LYS A 73 8.33 2.70 -20.81
N TRP A 74 8.60 3.51 -21.83
CA TRP A 74 8.22 4.91 -21.94
C TRP A 74 7.46 5.15 -23.24
N GLU A 75 6.43 6.01 -23.21
CA GLU A 75 5.52 6.26 -24.35
C GLU A 75 6.09 7.22 -25.39
N GLY A 76 7.27 7.80 -25.14
CA GLY A 76 7.90 8.80 -26.00
C GLY A 76 8.03 10.15 -25.31
N LEU A 77 8.60 11.11 -26.04
CA LEU A 77 8.83 12.47 -25.57
C LEU A 77 7.53 13.27 -25.64
N LEU A 78 7.12 13.84 -24.51
CA LEU A 78 5.95 14.70 -24.38
C LEU A 78 6.39 16.11 -24.05
N ARG A 79 5.64 17.10 -24.53
CA ARG A 79 5.80 18.49 -24.14
C ARG A 79 4.68 18.88 -23.20
N ILE A 80 5.01 19.56 -22.11
CA ILE A 80 4.01 20.09 -21.18
C ILE A 80 3.37 21.33 -21.83
N ALA A 81 2.05 21.30 -21.99
CA ALA A 81 1.29 22.35 -22.66
C ALA A 81 0.73 23.40 -21.69
N GLU A 82 0.49 23.03 -20.44
CA GLU A 82 0.02 23.91 -19.37
C GLU A 82 0.41 23.25 -18.04
N LYS A 83 0.57 24.07 -16.99
CA LYS A 83 0.96 23.62 -15.65
C LYS A 83 -0.24 23.43 -14.72
#